data_AF-A0A398D340-F1
#
_entry.id   AF-A0A398D340-F1
#
_cell.length_a   1.000
_cell.length_b   1.000
_cell.length_c   1.000
_cell.angle_alpha   90.00
_cell.angle_beta   90.00
_cell.angle_gamma   90.00
#
_symmetry.space_group_name_H-M   'P 1'
#
loop_
_entity.id
_entity.type
_entity.pdbx_description
1 polymer ?
#
loop_
_entity_poly.entity_id
_entity_poly.type
_entity_poly.pdbx_seq_one_letter_code
_entity_poly.pdbx_strand_id
1 'polypeptide(L)'
;AEPSLIRIEADEVTYNLHVMLRFEIEEALINGKVEVADLPGLWNTKIKEYLGIEVPDDAHGVLQDVHWSGGLFGYFPSYMLGNLYAAQFFATARQEIPDLDGQIAAGHLDMLREWQRSKIHQYGALYDPKDLVVRVTGKPLDYHYFMSEVKEKYSRIYGIVPSETK
;
A
#
# COMPACT_ATOMS: atom_id res chain seq x y z
N ALA A 1 8.02 -13.59 -1.32
CA ALA A 1 7.53 -12.66 -0.29
C ALA A 1 7.80 -13.32 1.03
N GLU A 2 8.29 -12.58 2.01
CA GLU A 2 8.68 -13.13 3.31
C GLU A 2 7.98 -12.29 4.38
N PRO A 3 7.12 -12.90 5.21
CA PRO A 3 6.50 -12.18 6.32
C PRO A 3 7.56 -11.64 7.30
N SER A 4 7.50 -10.34 7.59
CA SER A 4 8.42 -9.64 8.49
C SER A 4 7.66 -8.82 9.53
N LEU A 5 8.31 -8.43 10.63
CA LEU A 5 7.66 -7.65 11.71
C LEU A 5 7.59 -6.15 11.42
N ILE A 6 8.63 -5.61 10.77
CA ILE A 6 8.82 -4.17 10.59
C ILE A 6 8.16 -3.71 9.29
N ARG A 7 7.12 -2.87 9.42
CA ARG A 7 6.31 -2.40 8.29
C ARG A 7 7.14 -1.67 7.24
N ILE A 8 8.08 -0.82 7.66
CA ILE A 8 8.91 -0.03 6.74
C ILE A 8 9.93 -0.89 5.97
N GLU A 9 10.14 -2.13 6.40
CA GLU A 9 11.03 -3.11 5.76
C GLU A 9 10.25 -4.20 5.01
N ALA A 10 8.91 -4.21 5.14
CA ALA A 10 8.06 -5.23 4.56
C ALA A 10 8.05 -5.18 3.03
N ASP A 11 7.90 -6.35 2.40
CA ASP A 11 7.85 -6.46 0.95
C ASP A 11 6.49 -6.04 0.37
N GLU A 12 6.44 -5.76 -0.93
CA GLU A 12 5.26 -5.24 -1.62
C GLU A 12 3.98 -6.08 -1.43
N VAL A 13 4.11 -7.40 -1.22
CA VAL A 13 2.97 -8.30 -1.00
C VAL A 13 2.44 -8.19 0.43
N THR A 14 3.34 -8.11 1.41
CA THR A 14 3.00 -8.17 2.84
C THR A 14 2.74 -6.80 3.45
N TYR A 15 3.27 -5.72 2.85
CA TYR A 15 3.19 -4.35 3.35
C TYR A 15 1.75 -3.90 3.65
N ASN A 16 0.79 -4.17 2.77
CA ASN A 16 -0.60 -3.74 2.97
C ASN A 16 -1.27 -4.46 4.16
N LEU A 17 -0.82 -5.66 4.55
CA LEU A 17 -1.33 -6.36 5.73
C LEU A 17 -0.95 -5.64 7.03
N HIS A 18 0.26 -5.05 7.08
CA HIS A 18 0.66 -4.19 8.20
C HIS A 18 -0.22 -2.95 8.33
N VAL A 19 -0.64 -2.38 7.20
CA VAL A 19 -1.54 -1.23 7.17
C VAL A 19 -2.94 -1.63 7.64
N MET A 20 -3.48 -2.75 7.16
CA MET A 20 -4.78 -3.29 7.58
C MET A 20 -4.85 -3.52 9.08
N LEU A 21 -3.82 -4.15 9.67
CA LEU A 21 -3.73 -4.37 11.11
C LEU A 21 -3.90 -3.07 11.90
N ARG A 22 -3.20 -2.00 11.49
CA ARG A 22 -3.24 -0.70 12.19
C ARG A 22 -4.59 -0.03 12.01
N PHE A 23 -5.16 -0.06 10.81
CA PHE A 23 -6.48 0.46 10.54
C PHE A 23 -7.55 -0.20 11.42
N GLU A 24 -7.53 -1.52 11.56
CA GLU A 24 -8.51 -2.24 12.39
C GLU A 24 -8.34 -1.94 13.88
N ILE A 25 -7.10 -1.77 14.35
CA ILE A 25 -6.84 -1.35 15.73
C ILE A 25 -7.35 0.09 15.96
N GLU A 26 -7.08 1.01 15.03
CA GLU A 26 -7.59 2.38 15.11
C GLU A 26 -9.13 2.42 15.12
N GLU A 27 -9.78 1.64 14.26
CA GLU A 27 -11.25 1.51 14.22
C GLU A 27 -11.78 0.99 15.55
N ALA A 28 -11.15 -0.03 16.12
CA ALA A 28 -11.57 -0.61 17.40
C ALA A 28 -11.40 0.40 18.55
N LEU A 29 -10.27 1.13 18.61
CA LEU A 29 -10.01 2.15 19.62
C LEU A 29 -11.02 3.29 19.55
N ILE A 30 -11.23 3.85 18.36
CA ILE A 30 -12.14 5.00 18.15
C ILE A 30 -13.58 4.64 18.51
N ASN A 31 -13.99 3.39 18.26
CA ASN A 31 -15.32 2.90 18.60
C ASN A 31 -15.44 2.35 20.03
N GLY A 32 -14.40 2.45 20.87
CA GLY A 32 -14.41 1.96 22.25
C GLY A 32 -14.58 0.43 22.38
N LYS A 33 -14.16 -0.32 21.35
CA LYS A 33 -14.21 -1.80 21.35
C LYS A 33 -12.98 -2.43 22.02
N VAL A 34 -11.91 -1.66 22.20
CA VAL A 34 -10.65 -2.08 22.83
C VAL A 34 -10.08 -0.94 23.67
N GLU A 35 -9.46 -1.27 24.80
CA GLU A 35 -8.75 -0.32 25.66
C GLU A 35 -7.26 -0.26 25.29
N VAL A 36 -6.59 0.87 25.58
CA VAL A 36 -5.16 1.06 25.28
C VAL A 36 -4.28 -0.04 25.93
N ALA A 37 -4.67 -0.50 27.12
CA ALA A 37 -3.95 -1.54 27.86
C ALA A 37 -3.93 -2.91 27.13
N ASP A 38 -4.89 -3.16 26.22
CA ASP A 38 -5.01 -4.43 25.51
C ASP A 38 -4.22 -4.45 24.18
N LEU A 39 -3.70 -3.31 23.75
CA LEU A 39 -3.07 -3.17 22.44
C LEU A 39 -1.87 -4.10 22.21
N PRO A 40 -0.95 -4.33 23.17
CA PRO A 40 0.14 -5.29 22.97
C PRO A 40 -0.37 -6.69 22.60
N GLY A 41 -1.39 -7.18 23.29
CA GLY A 41 -1.97 -8.50 23.05
C GLY A 41 -2.74 -8.57 21.73
N LEU A 42 -3.55 -7.55 21.43
CA LEU A 42 -4.31 -7.46 20.17
C LEU A 42 -3.37 -7.37 18.96
N TRP A 43 -2.30 -6.58 19.06
CA TRP A 43 -1.29 -6.45 18.03
C TRP A 43 -0.66 -7.79 17.69
N ASN A 44 -0.16 -8.50 18.70
CA ASN A 44 0.51 -9.79 18.52
C ASN A 44 -0.44 -10.82 17.89
N THR A 45 -1.70 -10.82 18.32
CA THR A 45 -2.74 -11.69 17.75
C THR A 45 -2.94 -11.40 16.26
N LYS A 46 -3.06 -10.13 15.86
CA LYS A 46 -3.27 -9.75 14.45
C LYS A 46 -2.03 -9.99 13.58
N ILE A 47 -0.82 -9.76 14.10
CA ILE A 47 0.42 -10.11 13.39
C ILE A 47 0.45 -11.61 13.12
N LYS A 48 0.10 -12.43 14.12
CA LYS A 48 0.05 -13.89 13.94
C LYS A 48 -1.00 -14.30 12.91
N GLU A 49 -2.19 -13.69 12.94
CA GLU A 49 -3.29 -13.98 12.01
C GLU A 49 -2.92 -13.65 10.56
N TYR A 50 -2.33 -12.48 10.30
CA TYR A 50 -2.05 -12.02 8.93
C TYR A 50 -0.72 -12.49 8.37
N LEU A 51 0.32 -12.55 9.21
CA LEU A 51 1.70 -12.79 8.78
C LEU A 51 2.26 -14.12 9.29
N GLY A 52 1.59 -14.80 10.23
CA GLY A 52 2.01 -16.11 10.74
C GLY A 52 3.22 -16.07 11.70
N ILE A 53 3.74 -14.88 12.02
CA ILE A 53 4.96 -14.68 12.80
C ILE A 53 4.66 -14.29 14.26
N GLU A 54 5.61 -14.57 15.16
CA GLU A 54 5.54 -14.20 16.58
C GLU A 54 6.24 -12.85 16.81
N VAL A 55 5.66 -12.03 17.69
CA VAL A 55 6.25 -10.74 18.09
C VAL A 55 7.09 -10.96 19.36
N PRO A 56 8.40 -10.66 19.34
CA PRO A 56 9.28 -10.97 20.47
C PRO A 56 9.15 -9.99 21.64
N ASP A 57 8.81 -8.74 21.37
CA ASP A 57 8.69 -7.66 22.35
C ASP A 57 7.87 -6.49 21.77
N ASP A 58 7.48 -5.53 22.61
CA ASP A 58 6.67 -4.38 22.20
C ASP A 58 7.41 -3.43 21.25
N ALA A 59 8.74 -3.41 21.24
CA ALA A 59 9.52 -2.58 20.33
C ALA A 59 9.42 -3.07 18.88
N HIS A 60 9.31 -4.38 18.67
CA HIS A 60 8.98 -4.99 17.38
C HIS A 60 7.46 -5.15 17.17
N GLY A 61 6.68 -4.86 18.20
CA GLY A 61 5.22 -4.92 18.23
C GLY A 61 4.57 -3.55 18.10
N VAL A 62 3.67 -3.27 19.04
CA VAL A 62 2.81 -2.08 19.07
C VAL A 62 3.57 -0.75 19.11
N LEU A 63 4.83 -0.73 19.55
CA LEU A 63 5.65 0.48 19.64
C LEU A 63 6.54 0.72 18.41
N GLN A 64 6.47 -0.11 17.36
CA GLN A 64 7.40 0.01 16.22
C GLN A 64 7.24 1.34 15.45
N ASP A 65 6.06 1.95 15.49
CA ASP A 65 5.71 3.12 14.68
C ASP A 65 5.41 4.34 15.56
N VAL A 66 5.85 5.51 15.11
CA VAL A 66 5.71 6.77 15.85
C VAL A 66 4.31 7.39 15.76
N HIS A 67 3.49 6.98 14.79
CA HIS A 67 2.26 7.67 14.38
C HIS A 67 1.30 7.95 15.52
N TRP A 68 0.97 6.95 16.34
CA TRP A 68 0.03 7.14 17.45
C TRP A 68 0.57 8.05 18.54
N SER A 69 1.87 8.01 18.83
CA SER A 69 2.51 8.94 19.75
C SER A 69 2.47 10.39 19.24
N GLY A 70 2.46 10.58 17.91
CA GLY A 70 2.28 11.87 17.24
C GLY A 70 0.82 12.27 17.00
N GLY A 71 -0.16 11.49 17.48
CA GLY A 71 -1.58 11.77 17.29
C GLY A 71 -2.11 11.53 15.86
N LEU A 72 -1.36 10.82 15.02
CA LEU A 72 -1.68 10.59 13.60
C LEU A 72 -2.65 9.40 13.40
N PHE A 73 -3.82 9.45 14.04
CA PHE A 73 -4.88 8.46 13.84
C PHE A 73 -5.59 8.65 12.50
N GLY A 74 -5.95 7.56 11.82
CA GLY A 74 -6.51 7.58 10.48
C GLY A 74 -5.47 7.83 9.37
N TYR A 75 -4.17 7.89 9.72
CA TYR A 75 -3.10 8.14 8.77
C TYR A 75 -2.70 6.88 8.01
N PHE A 76 -2.62 5.72 8.66
CA PHE A 76 -2.12 4.49 8.04
C PHE A 76 -2.83 4.07 6.74
N PRO A 77 -4.17 4.17 6.61
CA PRO A 77 -4.86 3.85 5.37
C PRO A 77 -4.32 4.59 4.13
N SER A 78 -3.73 5.78 4.33
CA SER A 78 -3.13 6.55 3.24
C SER A 78 -1.96 5.83 2.55
N TYR A 79 -1.20 4.99 3.26
CA TYR A 79 -0.11 4.21 2.65
C TYR A 79 -0.64 3.16 1.68
N MET A 80 -1.70 2.45 2.06
CA MET A 80 -2.33 1.46 1.19
C MET A 80 -2.98 2.15 -0.02
N LEU A 81 -3.68 3.28 0.19
CA LEU A 81 -4.21 4.08 -0.91
C LEU A 81 -3.10 4.53 -1.88
N GLY A 82 -1.93 4.92 -1.36
CA GLY A 82 -0.76 5.25 -2.17
C GLY A 82 -0.33 4.12 -3.10
N ASN A 83 -0.27 2.88 -2.61
CA ASN A 83 0.04 1.70 -3.43
C ASN A 83 -1.00 1.46 -4.53
N LEU A 84 -2.29 1.59 -4.20
CA LEU A 84 -3.37 1.42 -5.18
C LEU A 84 -3.34 2.50 -6.26
N TYR A 85 -3.16 3.77 -5.87
CA TYR A 85 -3.02 4.88 -6.80
C TYR A 85 -1.79 4.72 -7.70
N ALA A 86 -0.64 4.32 -7.13
CA ALA A 86 0.58 4.12 -7.89
C ALA A 86 0.40 3.08 -9.00
N ALA A 87 -0.16 1.90 -8.67
CA ALA A 87 -0.42 0.85 -9.65
C ALA A 87 -1.37 1.32 -10.77
N GLN A 88 -2.48 1.99 -10.40
CA GLN A 88 -3.45 2.47 -11.38
C GLN A 88 -2.89 3.58 -12.26
N PHE A 89 -2.17 4.56 -11.70
CA PHE A 89 -1.52 5.61 -12.48
C PHE A 89 -0.44 5.06 -13.40
N PHE A 90 0.36 4.11 -12.90
CA PHE A 90 1.44 3.52 -13.70
C PHE A 90 0.89 2.66 -14.84
N ALA A 91 -0.20 1.93 -14.62
CA ALA A 91 -0.89 1.21 -15.69
C ALA A 91 -1.44 2.16 -16.77
N THR A 92 -1.99 3.32 -16.40
CA THR A 92 -2.38 4.35 -17.38
C THR A 92 -1.16 4.93 -18.10
N ALA A 93 -0.07 5.23 -17.38
CA ALA A 93 1.15 5.75 -17.99
C ALA A 93 1.74 4.77 -19.03
N ARG A 94 1.74 3.46 -18.75
CA ARG A 94 2.15 2.41 -19.71
C ARG A 94 1.30 2.40 -20.98
N GLN A 95 0.03 2.76 -20.90
CA GLN A 95 -0.86 2.85 -22.07
C GLN A 95 -0.61 4.11 -22.90
N GLU A 96 -0.29 5.23 -22.25
CA GLU A 96 -0.13 6.53 -22.91
C GLU A 96 1.30 6.81 -23.39
N ILE A 97 2.32 6.19 -22.77
CA ILE A 97 3.73 6.39 -23.09
C ILE A 97 4.25 5.17 -23.87
N PRO A 98 4.61 5.31 -25.15
CA PRO A 98 5.19 4.24 -25.95
C PRO A 98 6.48 3.69 -25.31
N ASP A 99 6.57 2.37 -25.21
CA ASP A 99 7.74 1.64 -24.68
C ASP A 99 8.23 2.15 -23.30
N LEU A 100 7.30 2.46 -22.39
CA LEU A 100 7.64 2.99 -21.07
C LEU A 100 8.62 2.10 -20.31
N ASP A 101 8.40 0.77 -20.31
CA ASP A 101 9.26 -0.17 -19.59
C ASP A 101 10.68 -0.23 -20.19
N GLY A 102 10.82 -0.20 -21.52
CA GLY A 102 12.12 -0.14 -22.20
C GLY A 102 12.87 1.15 -21.90
N GLN A 103 12.17 2.28 -21.86
CA GLN A 103 12.75 3.57 -21.49
C GLN A 103 13.26 3.59 -20.04
N ILE A 104 12.48 3.05 -19.09
CA ILE A 104 12.90 2.92 -17.69
C ILE A 104 14.14 2.03 -17.58
N ALA A 105 14.17 0.91 -18.29
CA ALA A 105 15.32 0.00 -18.30
C ALA A 105 16.60 0.66 -18.86
N ALA A 106 16.45 1.60 -19.81
CA ALA A 106 17.54 2.41 -20.34
C ALA A 106 17.95 3.59 -19.44
N GLY A 107 17.26 3.81 -18.31
CA GLY A 107 17.50 4.93 -17.41
C GLY A 107 16.85 6.25 -17.83
N HIS A 108 15.97 6.23 -18.84
CA HIS A 108 15.23 7.40 -19.30
C HIS A 108 13.92 7.53 -18.50
N LEU A 109 13.95 8.36 -17.44
CA LEU A 109 12.84 8.56 -16.51
C LEU A 109 12.09 9.88 -16.69
N ASP A 110 12.62 10.75 -17.55
CA ASP A 110 12.09 12.09 -17.83
C ASP A 110 10.69 12.05 -18.44
N MET A 111 10.42 11.09 -19.33
CA MET A 111 9.09 10.91 -19.93
C MET A 111 8.01 10.59 -18.89
N LEU A 112 8.29 9.65 -17.97
CA LEU A 112 7.37 9.32 -16.89
C LEU A 112 7.18 10.50 -15.93
N ARG A 113 8.28 11.17 -15.57
CA ARG A 113 8.23 12.34 -14.69
C ARG A 113 7.40 13.47 -15.32
N GLU A 114 7.57 13.75 -16.60
CA GLU A 114 6.82 14.80 -17.28
C GLU A 114 5.34 14.44 -17.42
N TRP A 115 5.04 13.16 -17.71
CA TRP A 115 3.68 12.65 -17.67
C TRP A 115 3.04 12.90 -16.30
N GLN A 116 3.71 12.52 -15.20
CA GLN A 116 3.22 12.75 -13.84
C GLN A 116 3.07 14.26 -13.53
N ARG A 117 3.98 15.11 -14.00
CA ARG A 117 3.86 16.57 -13.84
C ARG A 117 2.60 17.10 -14.50
N SER A 118 2.35 16.69 -15.74
CA SER A 118 1.18 17.12 -16.52
C SER A 118 -0.14 16.48 -16.06
N LYS A 119 -0.13 15.29 -15.48
CA LYS A 119 -1.36 14.58 -15.14
C LYS A 119 -1.73 14.73 -13.67
N ILE A 120 -0.73 14.86 -12.79
CA ILE A 120 -0.90 14.78 -11.34
C ILE A 120 -0.37 16.05 -10.67
N HIS A 121 0.94 16.32 -10.77
CA HIS A 121 1.59 17.29 -9.90
C HIS A 121 1.14 18.74 -10.14
N GLN A 122 0.85 19.13 -11.40
CA GLN A 122 0.46 20.51 -11.72
C GLN A 122 -0.82 20.98 -11.02
N TYR A 123 -1.66 20.04 -10.58
CA TYR A 123 -2.94 20.37 -9.96
C TYR A 123 -2.81 20.66 -8.46
N GLY A 124 -1.73 20.23 -7.80
CA GLY A 124 -1.60 20.37 -6.35
C GLY A 124 -2.85 19.82 -5.63
N ALA A 125 -3.51 20.68 -4.84
CA ALA A 125 -4.75 20.36 -4.13
C ALA A 125 -6.02 20.87 -4.84
N LEU A 126 -5.97 21.14 -6.15
CA LEU A 126 -7.13 21.65 -6.91
C LEU A 126 -8.29 20.64 -6.98
N TYR A 127 -7.98 19.34 -6.95
CA TYR A 127 -8.97 18.27 -7.03
C TYR A 127 -8.86 17.36 -5.79
N ASP A 128 -10.00 16.86 -5.32
CA ASP A 128 -10.01 15.77 -4.37
C ASP A 128 -9.34 14.53 -4.98
N PRO A 129 -8.66 13.68 -4.20
CA PRO A 129 -7.97 12.49 -4.72
C PRO A 129 -8.86 11.56 -5.56
N LYS A 130 -10.13 11.39 -5.15
CA LYS A 130 -11.14 10.59 -5.86
C LYS A 130 -11.47 11.14 -7.26
N ASP A 131 -11.37 12.45 -7.44
CA ASP A 131 -11.67 13.11 -8.71
C ASP A 131 -10.41 13.18 -9.58
N LEU A 132 -9.25 13.40 -8.96
CA LEU A 132 -7.96 13.40 -9.65
C LEU A 132 -7.69 12.04 -10.30
N VAL A 133 -7.95 10.92 -9.61
CA VAL A 133 -7.75 9.59 -10.20
C VAL A 133 -8.64 9.35 -11.43
N VAL A 134 -9.89 9.80 -11.40
CA VAL A 134 -10.80 9.72 -12.55
C VAL A 134 -10.29 10.60 -13.69
N ARG A 135 -9.81 11.81 -13.40
CA ARG A 135 -9.27 12.72 -14.40
C ARG A 135 -8.02 12.16 -15.09
N VAL A 136 -7.14 11.49 -14.35
CA VAL A 136 -5.89 10.94 -14.88
C VAL A 136 -6.11 9.64 -15.62
N THR A 137 -6.98 8.76 -15.10
CA THR A 137 -7.07 7.36 -15.53
C THR A 137 -8.37 7.01 -16.24
N GLY A 138 -9.31 7.95 -16.29
CA GLY A 138 -10.65 7.79 -16.87
C GLY A 138 -11.64 7.02 -15.98
N LYS A 139 -11.23 6.54 -14.80
CA LYS A 139 -12.08 5.73 -13.92
C LYS A 139 -11.78 5.93 -12.43
N PRO A 140 -12.71 5.57 -11.53
CA PRO A 140 -12.47 5.61 -10.08
C PRO A 140 -11.30 4.73 -9.65
N LEU A 141 -10.86 4.89 -8.39
CA LEU A 141 -9.83 4.03 -7.81
C LEU A 141 -10.27 2.55 -7.87
N ASP A 142 -9.42 1.70 -8.40
CA ASP A 142 -9.69 0.28 -8.61
C ASP A 142 -8.51 -0.59 -8.16
N TYR A 143 -8.73 -1.40 -7.13
CA TYR A 143 -7.70 -2.24 -6.52
C TYR A 143 -7.21 -3.35 -7.46
N HIS A 144 -7.95 -3.69 -8.51
CA HIS A 144 -7.56 -4.74 -9.45
C HIS A 144 -6.24 -4.42 -10.17
N TYR A 145 -5.89 -3.15 -10.33
CA TYR A 145 -4.60 -2.74 -10.89
C TYR A 145 -3.43 -3.25 -10.05
N PHE A 146 -3.46 -2.93 -8.74
CA PHE A 146 -2.44 -3.39 -7.80
C PHE A 146 -2.42 -4.92 -7.70
N MET A 147 -3.60 -5.55 -7.60
CA MET A 147 -3.69 -7.01 -7.49
C MET A 147 -3.14 -7.72 -8.74
N SER A 148 -3.41 -7.18 -9.93
CA SER A 148 -2.91 -7.75 -11.18
C SER A 148 -1.40 -7.61 -11.27
N GLU A 149 -0.86 -6.44 -10.93
CA GLU A 149 0.58 -6.17 -10.94
C GLU A 149 1.34 -7.09 -9.98
N VAL A 150 0.89 -7.18 -8.73
CA VAL A 150 1.51 -8.04 -7.72
C VAL A 150 1.42 -9.51 -8.14
N LYS A 151 0.24 -9.97 -8.60
CA LYS A 151 0.08 -11.35 -9.07
C LYS A 151 1.03 -11.65 -10.22
N GLU A 152 1.08 -10.81 -11.25
CA GLU A 152 1.93 -11.04 -12.42
C GLU A 152 3.42 -11.03 -12.06
N LYS A 153 3.86 -10.02 -11.31
CA LYS A 153 5.26 -9.85 -10.90
C LYS A 153 5.74 -11.02 -10.05
N TYR A 154 5.00 -11.38 -9.01
CA TYR A 154 5.44 -12.42 -8.08
C TYR A 154 5.23 -13.83 -8.65
N SER A 155 4.24 -14.04 -9.52
CA SER A 155 4.11 -15.30 -10.27
C SER A 155 5.32 -15.59 -11.12
N ARG A 156 5.84 -14.56 -11.81
CA ARG A 156 7.05 -14.66 -12.63
C ARG A 156 8.31 -14.91 -11.80
N ILE A 157 8.47 -14.18 -10.69
CA ILE A 157 9.67 -14.27 -9.83
C ILE A 157 9.75 -15.64 -9.14
N TYR A 158 8.63 -16.14 -8.62
CA TYR A 158 8.60 -17.37 -7.82
C TYR A 158 8.17 -18.61 -8.62
N GLY A 159 7.85 -18.46 -9.91
CA GLY A 159 7.43 -19.57 -10.78
C GLY A 159 6.09 -20.20 -10.36
N ILE A 160 5.19 -19.42 -9.75
CA ILE A 160 3.89 -19.88 -9.27
C ILE A 160 2.80 -19.53 -10.28
N VAL A 161 1.84 -20.43 -10.48
CA VAL A 161 0.62 -20.10 -11.23
C VAL A 161 -0.33 -19.39 -10.26
N PRO A 162 -0.77 -18.15 -10.54
CA PRO A 162 -1.72 -17.48 -9.66
C PRO A 162 -2.98 -18.34 -9.57
N SER A 163 -3.34 -18.79 -8.35
CA SER A 163 -4.61 -19.48 -8.18
C SER A 163 -5.75 -18.50 -8.49
N GLU A 164 -6.68 -18.89 -9.35
CA GLU A 164 -8.00 -18.26 -9.37
C GLU A 164 -8.69 -18.58 -8.05
N THR A 165 -8.54 -17.68 -7.07
CA THR A 165 -9.38 -17.75 -5.87
C THR A 165 -10.78 -17.33 -6.30
N LYS A 166 -11.72 -18.26 -6.13
CA LYS A 166 -13.18 -18.09 -6.34
C LYS A 166 -13.75 -16.90 -5.59
#